data_AF-A0A7H0HG33-F1
#
_entry.id   AF-A0A7H0HG33-F1
#
_cell.length_a   1.000
_cell.length_b   1.000
_cell.length_c   1.000
_cell.angle_alpha   90.00
_cell.angle_beta   90.00
_cell.angle_gamma   90.00
#
_symmetry.space_group_name_H-M   'P 1'
#
loop_
_entity.id
_entity.type
_entity.pdbx_description
1 polymer ?
#
loop_
_entity_poly.entity_id
_entity_poly.type
_entity_poly.pdbx_seq_one_letter_code
_entity_poly.pdbx_strand_id
1 'polypeptide(L)'
;MNEDFENIIETFDGDYGHKTVVLIYPSVIQDHKPLEDTFYIPKLIRKIYNQTLNTLSSGAYVLASIGLRATIEATCNHLLISGATLEKRIDQLVKSGHVSNSDRKLLHAIRFLGNDAAHNITEPKHAEIRVALDIVEHILNTLFVLPKKARSLDTVVENYADFIKLVEACAAKSPASTTKSLIGLLDSKRRLIPQVSIDEYEKQLLEEISAGNVPFLSLVEAANVEGKDVNIYQVLDDPANDPF
;
A
#
# COMPACT_ATOMS: atom_id res chain seq x y z
N MET A 1 -5.84 53.03 28.79
CA MET A 1 -6.10 53.61 27.46
C MET A 1 -4.73 53.84 26.85
N ASN A 2 -4.18 52.86 26.12
CA ASN A 2 -2.95 52.89 25.31
C ASN A 2 -2.47 51.45 25.16
N GLU A 3 -2.75 50.82 24.02
CA GLU A 3 -1.98 49.65 23.51
C GLU A 3 -2.34 49.25 22.06
N ASP A 4 -3.13 50.03 21.31
CA ASP A 4 -3.55 49.67 19.92
C ASP A 4 -2.82 50.47 18.80
N PHE A 5 -1.65 51.05 19.06
CA PHE A 5 -0.93 51.87 18.07
C PHE A 5 0.22 51.17 17.34
N GLU A 6 0.55 49.92 17.66
CA GLU A 6 1.79 49.28 17.16
C GLU A 6 1.71 48.62 15.78
N ASN A 7 0.55 48.61 15.11
CA ASN A 7 0.37 47.88 13.84
C ASN A 7 -0.23 48.72 12.70
N ILE A 8 0.16 49.99 12.58
CA ILE A 8 -0.28 50.86 11.47
C ILE A 8 0.81 50.86 10.38
N ILE A 9 0.44 50.55 9.15
CA ILE A 9 1.32 50.63 7.97
C ILE A 9 0.66 51.54 6.94
N GLU A 10 1.42 52.49 6.40
CA GLU A 10 0.98 53.38 5.33
C GLU A 10 0.95 52.59 4.00
N THR A 11 -0.20 52.57 3.34
CA THR A 11 -0.36 51.94 2.03
C THR A 11 0.23 52.83 0.94
N PHE A 12 0.43 52.28 -0.27
CA PHE A 12 0.96 53.04 -1.41
C PHE A 12 0.11 54.27 -1.79
N ASP A 13 -1.18 54.26 -1.43
CA ASP A 13 -2.13 55.36 -1.70
C ASP A 13 -2.20 56.39 -0.55
N GLY A 14 -1.38 56.25 0.50
CA GLY A 14 -1.33 57.18 1.64
C GLY A 14 -2.39 56.96 2.72
N ASP A 15 -3.10 55.83 2.68
CA ASP A 15 -4.06 55.44 3.71
C ASP A 15 -3.39 54.64 4.84
N TYR A 16 -3.86 54.83 6.08
CA TYR A 16 -3.40 54.08 7.24
C TYR A 16 -4.18 52.76 7.37
N GLY A 17 -3.51 51.63 7.16
CA GLY A 17 -4.08 50.29 7.33
C GLY A 17 -3.53 49.59 8.58
N HIS A 18 -4.37 48.81 9.26
CA HIS A 18 -3.90 47.89 10.28
C HIS A 18 -3.39 46.60 9.64
N LYS A 19 -2.24 46.09 10.08
CA LYS A 19 -1.79 44.75 9.69
C LYS A 19 -2.68 43.69 10.35
N THR A 20 -3.78 43.33 9.70
CA THR A 20 -4.64 42.23 10.14
C THR A 20 -4.00 40.89 9.78
N VAL A 21 -3.60 40.13 10.80
CA VAL A 21 -3.29 38.70 10.65
C VAL A 21 -4.59 37.93 10.86
N VAL A 22 -5.11 37.34 9.79
CA VAL A 22 -6.31 36.47 9.87
C VAL A 22 -5.85 35.04 10.11
N LEU A 23 -6.13 34.51 11.29
CA LEU A 23 -5.93 33.10 11.62
C LEU A 23 -7.20 32.32 11.28
N ILE A 24 -7.15 31.45 10.28
CA ILE A 24 -8.28 30.59 9.88
C ILE A 24 -8.12 29.23 10.56
N TYR A 25 -9.19 28.76 11.21
CA TYR A 25 -9.24 27.47 11.89
C TYR A 25 -10.31 26.53 11.30
N PRO A 26 -10.04 25.21 11.21
CA PRO A 26 -8.76 24.56 11.55
C PRO A 26 -7.64 24.96 10.57
N SER A 27 -6.41 25.05 11.09
CA SER A 27 -5.24 25.35 10.28
C SER A 27 -5.09 24.27 9.20
N VAL A 28 -4.97 24.69 7.95
CA VAL A 28 -4.74 23.81 6.82
C VAL A 28 -3.29 23.90 6.39
N ILE A 29 -2.70 22.78 6.02
CA ILE A 29 -1.39 22.79 5.36
C ILE A 29 -1.63 23.38 3.97
N GLN A 30 -1.11 24.59 3.72
CA GLN A 30 -1.34 25.32 2.47
C GLN A 30 -0.95 24.45 1.25
N ASP A 31 -1.75 24.40 0.19
CA ASP A 31 -1.44 23.64 -1.05
C ASP A 31 -1.12 22.14 -0.84
N HIS A 32 -1.59 21.54 0.26
CA HIS A 32 -1.45 20.11 0.51
C HIS A 32 -2.78 19.39 0.31
N LYS A 33 -2.76 18.34 -0.51
CA LYS A 33 -3.89 17.42 -0.64
C LYS A 33 -3.60 16.21 0.24
N PRO A 34 -4.34 16.00 1.34
CA PRO A 34 -4.10 14.87 2.21
C PRO A 34 -4.38 13.55 1.49
N LEU A 35 -3.67 12.51 1.92
CA LEU A 35 -3.86 11.15 1.42
C LEU A 35 -5.33 10.72 1.48
N GLU A 36 -5.83 10.16 0.38
CA GLU A 36 -7.18 9.60 0.27
C GLU A 36 -7.22 8.15 0.79
N ASP A 37 -8.42 7.66 1.14
CA ASP A 37 -8.66 6.27 1.55
C ASP A 37 -7.80 5.77 2.72
N THR A 38 -7.49 6.67 3.65
CA THR A 38 -6.70 6.37 4.85
C THR A 38 -7.31 5.28 5.74
N PHE A 39 -8.57 4.90 5.53
CA PHE A 39 -9.19 3.78 6.23
C PHE A 39 -8.51 2.43 5.96
N TYR A 40 -7.81 2.28 4.83
CA TYR A 40 -6.96 1.12 4.54
C TYR A 40 -5.66 1.07 5.35
N ILE A 41 -5.22 2.21 5.90
CA ILE A 41 -4.03 2.29 6.74
C ILE A 41 -4.37 1.73 8.13
N PRO A 42 -3.48 0.92 8.74
CA PRO A 42 -3.65 0.44 10.10
C PRO A 42 -3.94 1.57 11.11
N LYS A 43 -4.86 1.31 12.04
CA LYS A 43 -5.41 2.32 12.97
C LYS A 43 -4.33 3.13 13.70
N LEU A 44 -3.28 2.46 14.20
CA LEU A 44 -2.18 3.12 14.91
C LEU A 44 -1.37 4.06 14.01
N ILE A 45 -1.00 3.59 12.82
CA ILE A 45 -0.23 4.38 11.85
C ILE A 45 -1.05 5.60 11.42
N ARG A 46 -2.33 5.40 11.05
CA ARG A 46 -3.25 6.50 10.70
C ARG A 46 -3.36 7.53 11.82
N LYS A 47 -3.43 7.08 13.09
CA LYS A 47 -3.49 7.99 14.24
C LYS A 47 -2.24 8.87 14.34
N ILE A 48 -1.04 8.27 14.26
CA ILE A 48 0.24 9.00 14.33
C ILE A 48 0.38 9.96 13.15
N TYR A 49 0.04 9.51 11.95
CA TYR A 49 0.04 10.33 10.74
C TYR A 49 -0.90 11.54 10.89
N ASN A 50 -2.14 11.36 11.34
CA ASN A 50 -3.07 12.48 11.55
C ASN A 50 -2.59 13.45 12.64
N GLN A 51 -1.97 12.95 13.72
CA GLN A 51 -1.34 13.81 14.72
C GLN A 51 -0.18 14.63 14.13
N THR A 52 0.58 14.02 13.22
CA THR A 52 1.68 14.67 12.49
C THR A 52 1.14 15.77 11.58
N LEU A 53 0.06 15.52 10.83
CA LEU A 53 -0.60 16.54 10.00
C LEU A 53 -1.10 17.72 10.84
N ASN A 54 -1.74 17.46 11.98
CA ASN A 54 -2.19 18.53 12.87
C ASN A 54 -1.02 19.38 13.37
N THR A 55 0.05 18.73 13.80
CA THR A 55 1.29 19.38 14.26
C THR A 55 1.94 20.22 13.16
N LEU A 56 1.94 19.70 11.93
CA LEU A 56 2.46 20.43 10.79
C LEU A 56 1.59 21.64 10.44
N SER A 57 0.27 21.47 10.48
CA SER A 57 -0.68 22.55 10.22
C SER A 57 -0.56 23.71 11.21
N SER A 58 -0.13 23.41 12.45
CA SER A 58 0.14 24.43 13.48
C SER A 58 1.55 25.02 13.42
N GLY A 59 2.36 24.69 12.40
CA GLY A 59 3.73 25.19 12.25
C GLY A 59 4.75 24.58 13.22
N ALA A 60 4.41 23.51 13.96
CA ALA A 60 5.28 22.90 14.95
C ALA A 60 6.28 21.91 14.30
N TYR A 61 7.21 22.46 13.52
CA TYR A 61 8.07 21.73 12.58
C TYR A 61 9.02 20.70 13.23
N VAL A 62 9.55 20.98 14.41
CA VAL A 62 10.35 20.02 15.19
C VAL A 62 9.52 18.77 15.51
N LEU A 63 8.33 18.96 16.07
CA LEU A 63 7.43 17.87 16.45
C LEU A 63 6.89 17.13 15.23
N ALA A 64 6.58 17.85 14.13
CA ALA A 64 6.15 17.24 12.88
C ALA A 64 7.23 16.30 12.33
N SER A 65 8.50 16.69 12.36
CA SER A 65 9.63 15.84 11.92
C SER A 65 9.76 14.56 12.75
N ILE A 66 9.56 14.67 14.07
CA ILE A 66 9.52 13.50 14.96
C ILE A 66 8.33 12.61 14.60
N GLY A 67 7.15 13.19 14.35
CA GLY A 67 5.94 12.49 13.95
C GLY A 67 6.07 11.75 12.61
N LEU A 68 6.74 12.35 11.62
CA LEU A 68 7.03 11.73 10.32
C LEU A 68 7.91 10.49 10.50
N ARG A 69 8.97 10.58 11.29
CA ARG A 69 9.81 9.43 11.62
C ARG A 69 9.03 8.36 12.40
N ALA A 70 8.24 8.77 13.39
CA ALA A 70 7.41 7.85 14.18
C ALA A 70 6.39 7.11 13.30
N THR A 71 5.88 7.76 12.25
CA THR A 71 4.99 7.14 11.26
C THR A 71 5.71 6.01 10.51
N ILE A 72 6.95 6.22 10.08
CA ILE A 72 7.76 5.16 9.45
C ILE A 72 8.08 4.05 10.45
N GLU A 73 8.43 4.36 11.70
CA GLU A 73 8.68 3.34 12.73
C GLU A 73 7.43 2.49 13.02
N ALA A 74 6.25 3.12 13.07
CA ALA A 74 4.97 2.45 13.23
C ALA A 74 4.65 1.54 12.03
N THR A 75 4.97 1.98 10.81
CA THR A 75 4.86 1.15 9.60
C THR A 75 5.76 -0.07 9.68
N CYS A 76 7.03 0.10 10.05
CA CYS A 76 7.94 -1.02 10.26
C CYS A 76 7.43 -1.98 11.35
N ASN A 77 6.81 -1.47 12.42
CA ASN A 77 6.26 -2.29 13.50
C ASN A 77 5.08 -3.13 13.01
N HIS A 78 4.19 -2.51 12.23
CA HIS A 78 3.03 -3.20 11.68
C HIS A 78 3.41 -4.30 10.69
N LEU A 79 4.44 -4.07 9.89
CA LEU A 79 5.00 -5.06 8.97
C LEU A 79 5.94 -6.08 9.65
N LEU A 80 6.04 -6.05 10.99
CA LEU A 80 6.86 -6.96 11.79
C LEU A 80 8.34 -6.99 11.36
N ILE A 81 8.86 -5.85 10.88
CA ILE A 81 10.23 -5.73 10.40
C ILE A 81 11.19 -5.69 11.59
N SER A 82 12.06 -6.72 11.64
CA SER A 82 13.09 -6.87 12.66
C SER A 82 14.26 -5.90 12.45
N GLY A 83 14.86 -5.47 13.56
CA GLY A 83 16.02 -4.59 13.55
C GLY A 83 16.09 -3.71 14.79
N ALA A 84 17.29 -3.57 15.36
CA ALA A 84 17.51 -2.79 16.58
C ALA A 84 17.38 -1.27 16.37
N THR A 85 17.55 -0.80 15.14
CA THR A 85 17.52 0.63 14.79
C THR A 85 16.65 0.85 13.56
N LEU A 86 16.07 2.04 13.42
CA LEU A 86 15.28 2.38 12.24
C LEU A 86 16.08 2.23 10.94
N GLU A 87 17.38 2.50 10.95
CA GLU A 87 18.27 2.26 9.82
C GLU A 87 18.24 0.81 9.33
N LYS A 88 18.48 -0.15 10.24
CA LYS A 88 18.45 -1.58 9.90
C LYS A 88 17.07 -2.03 9.42
N ARG A 89 16.01 -1.42 9.96
CA ARG A 89 14.62 -1.73 9.58
C ARG A 89 14.30 -1.21 8.18
N ILE A 90 14.79 -0.02 7.82
CA ILE A 90 14.68 0.51 6.45
C ILE A 90 15.40 -0.41 5.46
N ASP A 91 16.61 -0.88 5.79
CA ASP A 91 17.31 -1.84 4.92
C ASP A 91 16.53 -3.15 4.77
N GLN A 92 15.90 -3.61 5.85
CA GLN A 92 15.11 -4.83 5.84
C GLN A 92 13.79 -4.68 5.07
N LEU A 93 13.17 -3.49 5.05
CA LEU A 93 12.01 -3.19 4.19
C LEU A 93 12.34 -3.37 2.71
N VAL A 94 13.54 -2.97 2.29
CA VAL A 94 14.00 -3.14 0.90
C VAL A 94 14.27 -4.62 0.61
N LYS A 95 14.96 -5.32 1.52
CA LYS A 95 15.27 -6.75 1.35
C LYS A 95 14.02 -7.64 1.31
N SER A 96 12.97 -7.25 2.01
CA SER A 96 11.67 -7.94 1.99
C SER A 96 10.78 -7.54 0.82
N GLY A 97 11.22 -6.62 -0.06
CA GLY A 97 10.48 -6.20 -1.25
C GLY A 97 9.31 -5.26 -0.96
N HIS A 98 9.13 -4.77 0.27
CA HIS A 98 8.06 -3.85 0.60
C HIS A 98 8.24 -2.47 -0.05
N VAL A 99 9.49 -2.03 -0.19
CA VAL A 99 9.83 -0.73 -0.80
C VAL A 99 11.00 -0.89 -1.76
N SER A 100 11.11 0.04 -2.72
CA SER A 100 12.17 0.01 -3.71
C SER A 100 13.53 0.47 -3.15
N ASN A 101 14.60 0.22 -3.89
CA ASN A 101 15.91 0.78 -3.57
C ASN A 101 15.94 2.32 -3.61
N SER A 102 15.09 2.93 -4.44
CA SER A 102 14.95 4.39 -4.52
C SER A 102 14.33 4.94 -3.24
N ASP A 103 13.28 4.26 -2.74
CA ASP A 103 12.59 4.63 -1.49
C ASP A 103 13.53 4.56 -0.28
N ARG A 104 14.50 3.64 -0.28
CA ARG A 104 15.51 3.52 0.78
C ARG A 104 16.18 4.85 1.09
N LYS A 105 16.62 5.57 0.05
CA LYS A 105 17.31 6.86 0.20
C LYS A 105 16.38 7.91 0.80
N LEU A 106 15.13 7.94 0.34
CA LEU A 106 14.10 8.86 0.84
C LEU A 106 13.79 8.59 2.32
N LEU A 107 13.60 7.33 2.70
CA LEU A 107 13.35 6.91 4.08
C LEU A 107 14.51 7.25 5.03
N HIS A 108 15.76 7.13 4.57
CA HIS A 108 16.90 7.59 5.36
C HIS A 108 16.91 9.11 5.54
N ALA A 109 16.49 9.90 4.54
CA ALA A 109 16.35 11.34 4.69
C ALA A 109 15.36 11.69 5.81
N ILE A 110 14.20 11.02 5.87
CA ILE A 110 13.22 11.18 6.97
C ILE A 110 13.83 10.81 8.32
N ARG A 111 14.59 9.71 8.37
CA ARG A 111 15.29 9.28 9.60
C ARG A 111 16.26 10.37 10.08
N PHE A 112 17.07 10.94 9.19
CA PHE A 112 18.01 11.99 9.53
C PHE A 112 17.30 13.25 9.99
N LEU A 113 16.31 13.72 9.24
CA LEU A 113 15.47 14.86 9.60
C LEU A 113 14.86 14.72 11.01
N GLY A 114 14.26 13.56 11.30
CA GLY A 114 13.67 13.28 12.60
C GLY A 114 14.71 13.12 13.73
N ASN A 115 15.90 12.59 13.44
CA ASN A 115 17.00 12.55 14.40
C ASN A 115 17.49 13.94 14.75
N ASP A 116 17.72 14.80 13.76
CA ASP A 116 18.21 16.17 13.97
C ASP A 116 17.20 17.01 14.73
N ALA A 117 15.91 16.89 14.39
CA ALA A 117 14.84 17.55 15.14
C ALA A 117 14.76 17.06 16.61
N ALA A 118 14.89 15.76 16.86
CA ALA A 118 14.74 15.19 18.20
C ALA A 118 15.96 15.40 19.10
N HIS A 119 17.17 15.22 18.56
CA HIS A 119 18.41 15.18 19.34
C HIS A 119 19.18 16.50 19.28
N ASN A 120 19.18 17.17 18.12
CA ASN A 120 19.90 18.43 17.92
C ASN A 120 18.98 19.66 18.09
N ILE A 121 17.67 19.44 18.26
CA ILE A 121 16.64 20.49 18.40
C ILE A 121 16.71 21.48 17.22
N THR A 122 17.05 20.95 16.04
CA THR A 122 17.13 21.75 14.82
C THR A 122 15.74 21.83 14.21
N GLU A 123 15.20 23.05 14.10
CA GLU A 123 13.95 23.29 13.39
C GLU A 123 14.20 23.21 11.87
N PRO A 124 13.54 22.28 11.15
CA PRO A 124 13.70 22.20 9.71
C PRO A 124 12.89 23.27 8.99
N LYS A 125 13.32 23.59 7.78
CA LYS A 125 12.61 24.57 6.95
C LYS A 125 11.26 23.98 6.52
N HIS A 126 10.27 24.86 6.36
CA HIS A 126 8.95 24.47 5.87
C HIS A 126 9.02 23.64 4.57
N ALA A 127 9.89 24.01 3.63
CA ALA A 127 10.09 23.28 2.38
C ALA A 127 10.63 21.85 2.60
N GLU A 128 11.51 21.64 3.58
CA GLU A 128 12.07 20.32 3.89
C GLU A 128 11.01 19.41 4.51
N ILE A 129 10.18 19.94 5.41
CA ILE A 129 9.08 19.15 6.00
C ILE A 129 8.02 18.81 4.98
N ARG A 130 7.71 19.71 4.04
CA ARG A 130 6.78 19.43 2.94
C ARG A 130 7.23 18.20 2.14
N VAL A 131 8.49 18.22 1.69
CA VAL A 131 9.08 17.09 0.97
C VAL A 131 9.08 15.83 1.84
N ALA A 132 9.36 15.96 3.13
CA ALA A 132 9.34 14.83 4.06
C ALA A 132 7.94 14.22 4.23
N LEU A 133 6.90 15.05 4.28
CA LEU A 133 5.51 14.61 4.31
C LEU A 133 5.15 13.87 3.02
N ASP A 134 5.49 14.41 1.85
CA ASP A 134 5.22 13.78 0.55
C ASP A 134 5.85 12.39 0.46
N ILE A 135 7.08 12.23 0.96
CA ILE A 135 7.76 10.93 1.04
C ILE A 135 6.99 9.97 1.95
N VAL A 136 6.59 10.39 3.16
CA VAL A 136 5.85 9.53 4.09
C VAL A 136 4.51 9.11 3.49
N GLU A 137 3.78 10.04 2.88
CA GLU A 137 2.50 9.76 2.22
C GLU A 137 2.66 8.82 1.03
N HIS A 138 3.71 9.00 0.22
CA HIS A 138 4.04 8.06 -0.85
C HIS A 138 4.22 6.63 -0.32
N ILE A 139 4.97 6.47 0.77
CA ILE A 139 5.23 5.16 1.39
C ILE A 139 3.94 4.55 1.95
N LEU A 140 3.12 5.33 2.66
CA LEU A 140 1.82 4.85 3.17
C LEU A 140 0.88 4.45 2.03
N ASN A 141 0.85 5.23 0.96
CA ASN A 141 0.04 4.94 -0.21
C ASN A 141 0.45 3.63 -0.87
N THR A 142 1.75 3.46 -1.14
CA THR A 142 2.31 2.27 -1.79
C THR A 142 2.12 1.01 -0.95
N LEU A 143 2.29 1.10 0.37
CA LEU A 143 2.22 -0.09 1.25
C LEU A 143 0.79 -0.50 1.61
N PHE A 144 -0.14 0.45 1.76
CA PHE A 144 -1.45 0.16 2.36
C PHE A 144 -2.64 0.49 1.45
N VAL A 145 -2.58 1.59 0.70
CA VAL A 145 -3.75 2.08 -0.05
C VAL A 145 -3.78 1.45 -1.45
N LEU A 146 -2.69 1.57 -2.23
CA LEU A 146 -2.62 1.05 -3.59
C LEU A 146 -2.88 -0.46 -3.66
N PRO A 147 -2.33 -1.32 -2.78
CA PRO A 147 -2.60 -2.75 -2.84
C PRO A 147 -4.08 -3.10 -2.61
N LYS A 148 -4.83 -2.25 -1.89
CA LYS A 148 -6.27 -2.45 -1.67
C LYS A 148 -7.09 -1.96 -2.86
N LYS A 149 -6.72 -0.82 -3.45
CA LYS A 149 -7.34 -0.31 -4.68
C LYS A 149 -7.08 -1.21 -5.88
N ALA A 150 -5.89 -1.78 -5.98
CA ALA A 150 -5.48 -2.65 -7.09
C ALA A 150 -6.21 -4.00 -7.10
N ARG A 151 -6.91 -4.40 -6.02
CA ARG A 151 -7.70 -5.64 -6.00
C ARG A 151 -8.78 -5.72 -7.08
N SER A 152 -9.24 -4.58 -7.60
CA SER A 152 -10.18 -4.54 -8.71
C SER A 152 -9.52 -4.72 -10.08
N LEU A 153 -8.19 -4.77 -10.14
CA LEU A 153 -7.41 -4.92 -11.36
C LEU A 153 -6.90 -6.36 -11.47
N ASP A 154 -6.77 -6.85 -12.70
CA ASP A 154 -6.08 -8.10 -12.96
C ASP A 154 -4.57 -7.87 -12.80
N THR A 155 -3.94 -8.52 -11.81
CA THR A 155 -2.49 -8.45 -11.56
C THR A 155 -1.81 -9.76 -11.92
N VAL A 156 -0.48 -9.73 -12.02
CA VAL A 156 0.35 -10.91 -12.28
C VAL A 156 0.23 -11.88 -11.11
N VAL A 157 0.19 -13.17 -11.41
CA VAL A 157 0.24 -14.26 -10.43
C VAL A 157 1.69 -14.44 -9.99
N GLU A 158 1.98 -14.11 -8.73
CA GLU A 158 3.35 -14.16 -8.19
C GLU A 158 3.67 -15.48 -7.48
N ASN A 159 2.66 -16.20 -6.99
CA ASN A 159 2.81 -17.43 -6.24
C ASN A 159 1.64 -18.39 -6.50
N TYR A 160 1.80 -19.64 -6.08
CA TYR A 160 0.79 -20.68 -6.26
C TYR A 160 -0.54 -20.39 -5.53
N ALA A 161 -0.51 -19.72 -4.38
CA ALA A 161 -1.74 -19.36 -3.67
C ALA A 161 -2.59 -18.36 -4.46
N ASP A 162 -1.96 -17.43 -5.19
CA ASP A 162 -2.65 -16.50 -6.08
C ASP A 162 -3.10 -17.20 -7.37
N PHE A 163 -2.35 -18.20 -7.84
CA PHE A 163 -2.77 -19.07 -8.94
C PHE A 163 -4.07 -19.81 -8.59
N ILE A 164 -4.15 -20.44 -7.42
CA ILE A 164 -5.35 -21.20 -7.01
C ILE A 164 -6.56 -20.29 -6.89
N LYS A 165 -6.44 -19.10 -6.30
CA LYS A 165 -7.54 -18.12 -6.26
C LYS A 165 -8.00 -17.69 -7.65
N LEU A 166 -7.06 -17.54 -8.59
CA LEU A 166 -7.39 -17.22 -9.98
C LEU A 166 -8.18 -18.35 -10.63
N VAL A 167 -7.73 -19.59 -10.45
CA VAL A 167 -8.37 -20.79 -10.97
C VAL A 167 -9.77 -20.96 -10.35
N GLU A 168 -9.90 -20.83 -9.04
CA GLU A 168 -11.18 -20.86 -8.30
C GLU A 168 -12.16 -19.81 -8.84
N ALA A 169 -11.70 -18.55 -9.02
CA ALA A 169 -12.53 -17.48 -9.56
C ALA A 169 -12.94 -17.71 -11.03
N CYS A 170 -12.18 -18.49 -11.80
CA CYS A 170 -12.53 -18.88 -13.17
C CYS A 170 -13.48 -20.09 -13.19
N ALA A 171 -13.26 -21.05 -12.28
CA ALA A 171 -14.12 -22.21 -12.07
C ALA A 171 -15.53 -21.78 -11.63
N ALA A 172 -15.63 -20.87 -10.65
CA ALA A 172 -16.91 -20.33 -10.16
C ALA A 172 -17.74 -19.59 -11.21
N LYS A 173 -17.11 -19.11 -12.30
CA LYS A 173 -17.81 -18.46 -13.42
C LYS A 173 -18.22 -19.43 -14.52
N SER A 174 -17.68 -20.65 -14.51
CA SER A 174 -18.01 -21.69 -15.47
C SER A 174 -19.21 -22.49 -14.96
N PRO A 175 -20.12 -22.93 -15.84
CA PRO A 175 -21.24 -23.75 -15.43
C PRO A 175 -20.77 -25.08 -14.83
N ALA A 176 -21.50 -25.56 -13.82
CA ALA A 176 -21.29 -26.85 -13.16
C ALA A 176 -21.11 -27.98 -14.17
N SER A 177 -20.25 -28.96 -13.86
CA SER A 177 -19.92 -30.13 -14.69
C SER A 177 -19.19 -29.85 -16.01
N THR A 178 -18.77 -28.61 -16.27
CA THR A 178 -17.99 -28.30 -17.49
C THR A 178 -16.60 -28.91 -17.42
N THR A 179 -16.23 -29.67 -18.46
CA THR A 179 -14.87 -30.20 -18.64
C THR A 179 -14.06 -29.26 -19.53
N LYS A 180 -12.95 -28.74 -19.01
CA LYS A 180 -12.04 -27.85 -19.73
C LYS A 180 -10.59 -28.19 -19.41
N SER A 181 -9.70 -27.95 -20.37
CA SER A 181 -8.26 -27.91 -20.09
C SER A 181 -7.93 -26.67 -19.24
N LEU A 182 -6.76 -26.68 -18.58
CA LEU A 182 -6.30 -25.52 -17.81
C LEU A 182 -6.29 -24.22 -18.64
N ILE A 183 -5.86 -24.32 -19.90
CA ILE A 183 -5.84 -23.18 -20.85
C ILE A 183 -7.27 -22.71 -21.16
N GLY A 184 -8.21 -23.64 -21.36
CA GLY A 184 -9.61 -23.29 -21.62
C GLY A 184 -10.36 -22.77 -20.39
N LEU A 185 -9.94 -23.15 -19.19
CA LEU A 185 -10.50 -22.67 -17.92
C LEU A 185 -10.03 -21.24 -17.62
N LEU A 186 -8.75 -20.96 -17.87
CA LEU A 186 -8.14 -19.64 -17.64
C LEU A 186 -8.42 -18.65 -18.78
N ASP A 187 -8.61 -19.14 -20.01
CA ASP A 187 -8.91 -18.35 -21.20
C ASP A 187 -7.99 -17.11 -21.33
N SER A 188 -8.55 -15.90 -21.44
CA SER A 188 -7.79 -14.65 -21.55
C SER A 188 -6.94 -14.32 -20.30
N LYS A 189 -7.25 -14.90 -19.14
CA LYS A 189 -6.52 -14.68 -17.87
C LYS A 189 -5.23 -15.48 -17.77
N ARG A 190 -4.95 -16.40 -18.70
CA ARG A 190 -3.64 -17.07 -18.82
C ARG A 190 -2.48 -16.06 -18.91
N ARG A 191 -2.72 -14.89 -19.53
CA ARG A 191 -1.72 -13.81 -19.66
C ARG A 191 -1.17 -13.29 -18.33
N LEU A 192 -1.89 -13.53 -17.23
CA LEU A 192 -1.51 -13.10 -15.89
C LEU A 192 -0.50 -14.05 -15.24
N ILE A 193 -0.30 -15.24 -15.79
CA ILE A 193 0.62 -16.24 -15.24
C ILE A 193 1.95 -16.18 -16.01
N PRO A 194 3.09 -16.03 -15.33
CA PRO A 194 4.40 -16.11 -15.97
C PRO A 194 4.59 -17.46 -16.68
N GLN A 195 5.00 -17.45 -17.95
CA GLN A 195 5.15 -18.67 -18.76
C GLN A 195 6.08 -19.71 -18.11
N VAL A 196 7.11 -19.24 -17.41
CA VAL A 196 8.11 -20.09 -16.72
C VAL A 196 7.49 -20.90 -15.57
N SER A 197 6.41 -20.39 -14.96
CA SER A 197 5.80 -20.97 -13.75
C SER A 197 4.53 -21.77 -14.04
N ILE A 198 3.98 -21.71 -15.27
CA ILE A 198 2.74 -22.43 -15.63
C ILE A 198 2.89 -23.93 -15.38
N ASP A 199 3.98 -24.53 -15.87
CA ASP A 199 4.19 -25.98 -15.76
C ASP A 199 4.43 -26.42 -14.30
N GLU A 200 5.06 -25.57 -13.49
CA GLU A 200 5.30 -25.81 -12.07
C GLU A 200 3.99 -25.75 -11.28
N TYR A 201 3.18 -24.72 -11.52
CA TYR A 201 1.87 -24.57 -10.87
C TYR A 201 0.88 -25.64 -11.31
N GLU A 202 0.92 -26.09 -12.57
CA GLU A 202 0.08 -27.20 -13.03
C GLU A 202 0.44 -28.51 -12.32
N LYS A 203 1.74 -28.82 -12.15
CA LYS A 203 2.17 -29.99 -11.38
C LYS A 203 1.70 -29.92 -9.92
N GLN A 204 1.88 -28.77 -9.28
CA GLN A 204 1.44 -28.57 -7.90
C GLN A 204 -0.09 -28.68 -7.75
N LEU A 205 -0.85 -28.17 -8.74
CA LEU A 205 -2.31 -28.33 -8.78
C LEU A 205 -2.73 -29.80 -8.85
N LEU A 206 -2.06 -30.61 -9.66
CA LEU A 206 -2.33 -32.04 -9.75
C LEU A 206 -2.08 -32.76 -8.41
N GLU A 207 -0.97 -32.41 -7.73
CA GLU A 207 -0.66 -32.93 -6.40
C GLU A 207 -1.76 -32.56 -5.39
N GLU A 208 -2.21 -31.32 -5.36
CA GLU A 208 -3.26 -30.88 -4.43
C GLU A 208 -4.64 -31.44 -4.75
N ILE A 209 -4.99 -31.65 -6.02
CA ILE A 209 -6.20 -32.37 -6.42
C ILE A 209 -6.13 -33.82 -5.91
N SER A 210 -4.98 -34.49 -6.07
CA SER A 210 -4.79 -35.86 -5.58
C SER A 210 -4.86 -35.96 -4.05
N ALA A 211 -4.46 -34.90 -3.35
CA ALA A 211 -4.54 -34.78 -1.90
C ALA A 211 -5.94 -34.38 -1.39
N GLY A 212 -6.86 -33.99 -2.27
CA GLY A 212 -8.21 -33.52 -1.90
C GLY A 212 -8.25 -32.10 -1.32
N ASN A 213 -7.21 -31.29 -1.54
CA ASN A 213 -7.14 -29.90 -1.05
C ASN A 213 -7.86 -28.89 -1.95
N VAL A 214 -8.29 -29.31 -3.15
CA VAL A 214 -9.00 -28.49 -4.14
C VAL A 214 -10.43 -29.02 -4.31
N PRO A 215 -11.42 -28.53 -3.54
CA PRO A 215 -12.77 -29.08 -3.54
C PRO A 215 -13.59 -28.73 -4.80
N PHE A 216 -13.18 -27.72 -5.55
CA PHE A 216 -13.93 -27.18 -6.70
C PHE A 216 -13.49 -27.74 -8.06
N LEU A 217 -12.46 -28.60 -8.11
CA LEU A 217 -11.95 -29.22 -9.34
C LEU A 217 -11.64 -30.70 -9.15
N SER A 218 -12.00 -31.53 -10.14
CA SER A 218 -11.53 -32.90 -10.26
C SER A 218 -10.80 -33.13 -11.58
N LEU A 219 -9.81 -34.02 -11.57
CA LEU A 219 -9.15 -34.51 -12.78
C LEU A 219 -10.02 -35.59 -13.42
N VAL A 220 -10.36 -35.44 -14.72
CA VAL A 220 -11.15 -36.44 -15.46
C VAL A 220 -10.22 -37.38 -16.21
N GLU A 221 -9.53 -36.90 -17.23
CA GLU A 221 -8.62 -37.68 -18.07
C GLU A 221 -7.51 -36.79 -18.66
N ALA A 222 -6.35 -37.38 -18.97
CA ALA A 222 -5.33 -36.75 -19.79
C ALA A 222 -5.65 -37.04 -21.27
N ALA A 223 -6.02 -36.01 -22.03
CA ALA A 223 -6.25 -36.14 -23.47
C ALA A 223 -4.94 -35.86 -24.22
N ASN A 224 -4.55 -36.78 -25.11
CA ASN A 224 -3.38 -36.59 -25.96
C ASN A 224 -3.76 -35.70 -27.15
N VAL A 225 -3.32 -34.44 -27.12
CA VAL A 225 -3.53 -33.47 -28.20
C VAL A 225 -2.17 -33.14 -28.79
N GLU A 226 -1.96 -33.48 -30.06
CA GLU A 226 -0.71 -33.22 -30.81
C GLU A 226 0.57 -33.73 -30.12
N GLY A 227 0.53 -34.88 -29.44
CA GLY A 227 1.71 -35.48 -28.81
C GLY A 227 2.09 -34.85 -27.46
N LYS A 228 1.23 -34.00 -26.89
CA LYS A 228 1.33 -33.54 -25.50
C LYS A 228 0.10 -34.03 -24.73
N ASP A 229 0.35 -34.61 -23.55
CA ASP A 229 -0.71 -34.97 -22.63
C ASP A 229 -1.27 -33.69 -21.99
N VAL A 230 -2.54 -33.38 -22.27
CA VAL A 230 -3.23 -32.22 -21.72
C VAL A 230 -4.24 -32.69 -20.68
N ASN A 231 -4.10 -32.22 -19.45
CA ASN A 231 -5.01 -32.56 -18.36
C ASN A 231 -6.36 -31.87 -18.56
N ILE A 232 -7.45 -32.65 -18.47
CA ILE A 232 -8.82 -32.14 -18.49
C ILE A 232 -9.35 -32.12 -17.06
N TYR A 233 -9.85 -30.95 -16.65
CA TYR A 233 -10.43 -30.72 -15.35
C TYR A 233 -11.93 -30.53 -15.46
N GLN A 234 -12.68 -31.10 -14.52
CA GLN A 234 -14.11 -30.88 -14.35
C GLN A 234 -14.34 -29.95 -13.17
N VAL A 235 -15.13 -28.90 -13.39
CA VAL A 235 -15.57 -28.01 -12.32
C VAL A 235 -16.65 -28.73 -11.49
N LEU A 236 -16.41 -28.86 -10.20
CA LEU A 236 -17.34 -29.46 -9.23
C LEU A 236 -18.23 -28.37 -8.63
N ASP A 237 -19.48 -28.73 -8.32
CA ASP A 237 -20.37 -27.86 -7.57
C ASP A 237 -19.91 -27.73 -6.11
N ASP A 238 -20.02 -26.53 -5.57
CA ASP A 238 -19.89 -26.30 -4.13
C ASP A 238 -21.05 -27.04 -3.42
N PRO A 239 -20.77 -28.01 -2.52
CA PRO A 239 -21.82 -28.73 -1.79
C PRO A 239 -22.67 -27.81 -0.89
N ALA A 240 -22.32 -26.52 -0.76
CA ALA A 240 -23.09 -25.53 -0.01
C ALA A 240 -24.23 -24.85 -0.81
N ASN A 241 -24.40 -25.14 -2.10
CA ASN A 241 -25.41 -24.51 -2.95
C ASN A 241 -26.48 -25.48 -3.46
N ASP A 242 -26.87 -26.45 -2.63
CA ASP A 242 -28.03 -27.31 -2.87
C ASP A 242 -29.30 -26.60 -2.36
N PRO A 243 -30.20 -26.12 -3.24
CA PRO A 243 -31.42 -25.47 -2.83
C PRO A 243 -32.49 -26.54 -2.55
N PHE A 244 -32.57 -26.99 -1.30
CA PHE A 244 -33.78 -27.61 -0.76
C PHE A 244 -34.52 -26.65 0.17
#